data_AF-A0A7Y3LJT3-F1
#
_entry.id   AF-A0A7Y3LJT3-F1
#
_cell.length_a   1.000
_cell.length_b   1.000
_cell.length_c   1.000
_cell.angle_alpha   90.00
_cell.angle_beta   90.00
_cell.angle_gamma   90.00
#
_symmetry.space_group_name_H-M   'P 1'
#
loop_
_entity.id
_entity.type
_entity.pdbx_description
1 polymer ?
#
loop_
_entity_poly.entity_id
_entity_poly.type
_entity_poly.pdbx_seq_one_letter_code
_entity_poly.pdbx_strand_id
1 'polypeptide(L)'
;MDTQIGEYKLRRKSIRRLLAVSTLGLTTLIAASCSSTTNNSTSTGSTPMPVVAFNSTSAVSFNGPISTANALKACGNNKYGFIAEIQYTGPTNAKITKHYGPIKPLANGMPKQMEASGTVVNSGGGNVDLPFDHSFGGDFSMDMSLASPYLKLGQNVGTGSGTPKGDVHIEVQMGEFPHVVSDPLTQSVPSTMAWTDYATAAESSIVPGFIPQKGDSIAAQGDWVIDCGHPDFHSELHELSFLAFGHVTGNASVVHAFYNPYLPSELYNSNPALSSQVNNPSLLTSKSDVPLIPTYLVNTVVGVATNKTTTPISVPMIIAPSTVAPQPFTVCAPSGTGTNLQISYAFDVRPGVEVSKSVDNSTGCVTFTVNFTSSYQTLPPAGQVECQVPWSFINQNASPYSSTGKSLNIQQEITNAIGGLDPSALPYIQATLQHPLQVNCYDQSGSPISQVSSSGQSVSTVTNQFSPIVGWARVARS
;
A
#
# COMPACT_ATOMS: atom_id res chain seq x y z
N MET A 1 -4.57 -1.29 39.31
CA MET A 1 -3.82 -0.21 38.65
C MET A 1 -4.79 0.43 37.67
N ASP A 2 -5.61 1.32 38.22
CA ASP A 2 -6.56 2.15 37.48
C ASP A 2 -5.87 3.43 37.02
N THR A 3 -6.44 4.06 35.99
CA THR A 3 -6.10 5.34 35.36
C THR A 3 -4.97 5.31 34.32
N GLN A 4 -5.34 5.12 33.04
CA GLN A 4 -4.93 5.94 31.89
C GLN A 4 -5.53 5.39 30.58
N ILE A 5 -6.83 5.58 30.40
CA ILE A 5 -7.47 5.49 29.07
C ILE A 5 -8.45 6.65 28.99
N GLY A 6 -8.03 7.74 28.36
CA GLY A 6 -8.90 8.89 28.18
C GLY A 6 -8.15 10.14 27.80
N GLU A 7 -7.56 10.19 26.60
CA GLU A 7 -7.19 11.47 25.97
C GLU A 7 -6.86 11.36 24.45
N TYR A 8 -7.68 10.66 23.66
CA TYR A 8 -7.55 10.66 22.19
C TYR A 8 -8.79 11.13 21.41
N LYS A 9 -9.70 11.84 22.07
CA LYS A 9 -10.82 12.51 21.38
C LYS A 9 -10.89 13.96 21.83
N LEU A 10 -10.27 14.86 21.05
CA LEU A 10 -10.68 16.26 20.79
C LEU A 10 -9.49 17.08 20.27
N ARG A 11 -9.33 17.20 18.95
CA ARG A 11 -8.70 18.37 18.30
C ARG A 11 -8.99 18.43 16.80
N ARG A 12 -10.25 18.65 16.45
CA ARG A 12 -10.63 19.29 15.17
C ARG A 12 -11.49 20.50 15.49
N LYS A 13 -10.86 21.68 15.53
CA LYS A 13 -11.52 22.97 15.25
C LYS A 13 -10.47 24.07 15.03
N SER A 14 -10.52 24.63 13.82
CA SER A 14 -10.26 26.03 13.48
C SER A 14 -8.82 26.54 13.57
N ILE A 15 -8.23 26.92 12.43
CA ILE A 15 -7.66 28.27 12.19
C ILE A 15 -7.64 28.52 10.67
N ARG A 16 -8.38 29.56 10.26
CA ARG A 16 -8.25 30.25 8.98
C ARG A 16 -7.39 31.50 9.21
N ARG A 17 -6.58 31.85 8.20
CA ARG A 17 -5.92 33.15 7.91
C ARG A 17 -4.73 33.58 8.78
N LEU A 18 -3.55 33.69 8.13
CA LEU A 18 -2.85 34.98 8.04
C LEU A 18 -1.85 35.01 6.88
N LEU A 19 -1.88 36.13 6.17
CA LEU A 19 -1.04 36.50 5.04
C LEU A 19 0.39 36.90 5.47
N ALA A 20 1.33 36.60 4.57
CA ALA A 20 2.46 37.40 4.10
C ALA A 20 3.24 38.28 5.10
N VAL A 21 4.53 37.97 5.27
CA VAL A 21 5.64 38.92 5.09
C VAL A 21 6.86 38.14 4.57
N SER A 22 7.21 38.35 3.30
CA SER A 22 8.49 37.97 2.72
C SER A 22 9.40 39.20 2.71
N THR A 23 10.52 39.12 3.42
CA THR A 23 11.59 40.13 3.39
C THR A 23 12.92 39.49 3.01
N LEU A 24 13.57 40.20 2.09
CA LEU A 24 14.85 39.97 1.45
C LEU A 24 16.01 39.66 2.40
N GLY A 25 17.02 38.95 1.89
CA GLY A 25 18.38 39.00 2.45
C GLY A 25 19.32 37.93 1.93
N LEU A 26 19.55 37.84 0.61
CA LEU A 26 20.61 36.99 0.06
C LEU A 26 21.91 37.81 -0.07
N THR A 27 22.81 37.63 0.90
CA THR A 27 24.18 38.18 0.86
C THR A 27 25.12 37.06 0.40
N THR A 28 25.65 37.19 -0.81
CA THR A 28 26.71 36.36 -1.37
C THR A 28 28.06 36.78 -0.79
N LEU A 29 28.71 35.90 -0.03
CA LEU A 29 30.12 36.02 0.35
C LEU A 29 30.88 34.84 -0.25
N ILE A 30 31.59 35.11 -1.34
CA ILE A 30 32.58 34.20 -1.92
C ILE A 30 33.88 34.44 -1.15
N ALA A 31 34.21 33.52 -0.24
CA ALA A 31 35.54 33.44 0.35
C ALA A 31 36.26 32.24 -0.28
N ALA A 32 37.25 32.55 -1.12
CA ALA A 32 38.22 31.58 -1.60
C ALA A 32 39.16 31.20 -0.44
N SER A 33 39.05 29.97 0.06
CA SER A 33 40.01 29.40 1.01
C SER A 33 40.83 28.30 0.31
N CYS A 34 42.07 28.64 -0.06
CA CYS A 34 43.12 27.66 -0.28
C CYS A 34 43.35 26.92 1.04
N SER A 35 43.07 25.61 1.08
CA SER A 35 43.41 24.76 2.23
C SER A 35 44.28 23.61 1.76
N SER A 36 45.48 23.62 2.33
CA SER A 36 46.53 22.61 2.28
C SER A 36 46.03 21.25 2.75
N THR A 37 46.33 20.22 1.96
CA THR A 37 46.09 18.81 2.23
C THR A 37 46.92 18.35 3.43
N THR A 38 46.29 18.27 4.60
CA THR A 38 46.76 17.47 5.73
C THR A 38 46.01 16.15 5.71
N ASN A 39 46.73 15.05 5.42
CA ASN A 39 46.22 13.69 5.50
C ASN A 39 46.04 13.30 6.98
N ASN A 40 44.91 13.69 7.56
CA ASN A 40 44.41 13.03 8.77
C ASN A 40 43.69 11.76 8.34
N SER A 41 44.25 10.60 8.70
CA SER A 41 43.54 9.33 8.68
C SER A 41 42.44 9.37 9.73
N THR A 42 41.31 10.01 9.40
CA THR A 42 40.05 9.82 10.11
C THR A 42 39.73 8.34 10.05
N SER A 43 39.78 7.69 11.23
CA SER A 43 39.05 6.48 11.52
C SER A 43 37.69 6.57 10.83
N THR A 44 37.50 5.78 9.77
CA THR A 44 36.22 5.65 9.08
C THR A 44 35.27 4.98 10.06
N GLY A 45 34.61 5.80 10.88
CA GLY A 45 33.51 5.33 11.72
C GLY A 45 32.56 4.57 10.84
N SER A 46 32.41 3.26 11.07
CA SER A 46 31.48 2.42 10.34
C SER A 46 30.11 3.07 10.44
N THR A 47 29.50 3.41 9.30
CA THR A 47 28.12 3.88 9.26
C THR A 47 27.26 2.93 10.08
N PRO A 48 26.47 3.42 11.06
CA PRO A 48 25.60 2.56 11.85
C PRO A 48 24.73 1.71 10.93
N MET A 49 24.72 0.40 11.17
CA MET A 49 23.86 -0.52 10.42
C MET A 49 22.38 -0.19 10.73
N PRO A 50 21.48 -0.22 9.74
CA PRO A 50 20.07 -0.03 9.98
C PRO A 50 19.52 -1.12 10.89
N VAL A 51 18.46 -0.81 11.65
CA VAL A 51 17.80 -1.77 12.54
C VAL A 51 17.28 -2.97 11.75
N VAL A 52 16.65 -2.70 10.60
CA VAL A 52 16.23 -3.71 9.63
C VAL A 52 16.49 -3.23 8.20
N ALA A 53 16.96 -4.13 7.35
CA ALA A 53 17.10 -3.92 5.91
C ALA A 53 17.14 -5.26 5.19
N PHE A 54 16.81 -5.29 3.89
CA PHE A 54 17.11 -6.44 3.05
C PHE A 54 18.61 -6.68 2.94
N ASN A 55 18.99 -7.92 2.64
CA ASN A 55 20.29 -8.21 2.06
C ASN A 55 20.39 -7.48 0.72
N SER A 56 21.20 -6.42 0.67
CA SER A 56 21.24 -5.52 -0.48
C SER A 56 21.66 -6.21 -1.78
N THR A 57 22.58 -7.17 -1.72
CA THR A 57 22.99 -7.94 -2.91
C THR A 57 21.83 -8.75 -3.48
N SER A 58 21.13 -9.51 -2.63
CA SER A 58 19.98 -10.31 -3.05
C SER A 58 18.83 -9.45 -3.57
N ALA A 59 18.48 -8.38 -2.84
CA ALA A 59 17.40 -7.46 -3.22
C ALA A 59 17.69 -6.71 -4.53
N VAL A 60 18.93 -6.24 -4.74
CA VAL A 60 19.32 -5.61 -6.02
C VAL A 60 19.25 -6.61 -7.16
N SER A 61 19.70 -7.85 -6.94
CA SER A 61 19.60 -8.90 -7.95
C SER A 61 18.14 -9.20 -8.28
N PHE A 62 17.27 -9.28 -7.27
CA PHE A 62 15.83 -9.48 -7.41
C PHE A 62 15.19 -8.35 -8.23
N ASN A 63 15.47 -7.09 -7.88
CA ASN A 63 14.97 -5.91 -8.61
C ASN A 63 15.45 -5.91 -10.07
N GLY A 64 16.70 -6.28 -10.28
CA GLY A 64 17.39 -6.14 -11.55
C GLY A 64 17.54 -4.66 -11.95
N PRO A 65 17.69 -4.36 -13.26
CA PRO A 65 17.82 -2.98 -13.71
C PRO A 65 16.58 -2.13 -13.41
N ILE A 66 16.80 -0.98 -12.79
CA ILE A 66 15.78 0.03 -12.49
C ILE A 66 15.76 1.06 -13.64
N SER A 67 14.66 1.08 -14.40
CA SER A 67 14.45 2.00 -15.52
C SER A 67 13.94 3.36 -15.06
N THR A 68 14.11 4.39 -15.88
CA THR A 68 13.39 5.66 -15.67
C THR A 68 11.90 5.44 -15.95
N ALA A 69 11.06 5.86 -15.01
CA ALA A 69 9.62 5.84 -15.10
C ALA A 69 9.13 6.78 -16.23
N ASN A 70 7.99 6.44 -16.82
CA ASN A 70 7.38 7.24 -17.88
C ASN A 70 5.85 7.20 -17.72
N ALA A 71 5.28 8.30 -17.20
CA ALA A 71 3.85 8.42 -16.93
C ALA A 71 3.00 8.14 -18.19
N LEU A 72 3.37 8.71 -19.34
CA LEU A 72 2.62 8.49 -20.58
C LEU A 72 2.60 7.00 -20.99
N LYS A 73 3.69 6.27 -20.75
CA LYS A 73 3.77 4.83 -21.06
C LYS A 73 2.99 3.98 -20.05
N ALA A 74 3.12 4.26 -18.75
CA ALA A 74 2.51 3.46 -17.69
C ALA A 74 1.01 3.76 -17.51
N CYS A 75 0.65 5.05 -17.55
CA CYS A 75 -0.70 5.55 -17.31
C CYS A 75 -1.46 5.87 -18.60
N GLY A 76 -0.84 5.89 -19.78
CA GLY A 76 -1.49 6.31 -21.04
C GLY A 76 -1.75 7.82 -21.18
N ASN A 77 -1.56 8.58 -20.09
CA ASN A 77 -1.64 10.04 -20.01
C ASN A 77 -0.63 10.55 -18.96
N ASN A 78 -0.27 11.83 -19.01
CA ASN A 78 0.62 12.48 -18.04
C ASN A 78 0.10 13.86 -17.57
N LYS A 79 -1.21 14.11 -17.73
CA LYS A 79 -1.86 15.40 -17.45
C LYS A 79 -3.03 15.31 -16.47
N TYR A 80 -3.78 14.22 -16.51
CA TYR A 80 -4.97 14.02 -15.68
C TYR A 80 -4.76 12.82 -14.77
N GLY A 81 -5.42 12.80 -13.61
CA GLY A 81 -5.48 11.62 -12.77
C GLY A 81 -6.48 10.59 -13.26
N PHE A 82 -6.35 9.37 -12.75
CA PHE A 82 -7.29 8.27 -12.95
C PHE A 82 -8.72 8.68 -12.59
N ILE A 83 -9.68 8.22 -13.39
CA ILE A 83 -11.09 8.65 -13.40
C ILE A 83 -11.31 10.13 -13.75
N ALA A 84 -10.52 11.07 -13.25
CA ALA A 84 -10.67 12.48 -13.56
C ALA A 84 -10.52 12.77 -15.06
N GLU A 85 -9.71 11.99 -15.79
CA GLU A 85 -9.60 12.08 -17.25
C GLU A 85 -10.96 11.96 -17.97
N ILE A 86 -11.87 11.12 -17.46
CA ILE A 86 -13.18 10.84 -18.05
C ILE A 86 -13.98 12.13 -18.25
N GLN A 87 -13.82 13.11 -17.38
CA GLN A 87 -14.52 14.39 -17.51
C GLN A 87 -14.05 15.24 -18.68
N TYR A 88 -12.81 15.06 -19.12
CA TYR A 88 -12.20 15.88 -20.16
C TYR A 88 -12.28 15.21 -21.53
N THR A 89 -12.19 13.88 -21.57
CA THR A 89 -12.16 13.12 -22.81
C THR A 89 -13.44 12.34 -23.06
N GLY A 90 -14.23 12.09 -22.02
CA GLY A 90 -15.36 11.14 -22.04
C GLY A 90 -14.90 9.72 -21.73
N PRO A 91 -15.79 8.85 -21.21
CA PRO A 91 -15.41 7.53 -20.71
C PRO A 91 -14.93 6.58 -21.80
N THR A 92 -15.34 6.77 -23.06
CA THR A 92 -14.88 5.96 -24.20
C THR A 92 -13.53 6.40 -24.77
N ASN A 93 -13.03 7.58 -24.38
CA ASN A 93 -11.77 8.14 -24.88
C ASN A 93 -10.71 8.31 -23.78
N ALA A 94 -11.01 7.95 -22.54
CA ALA A 94 -10.03 7.95 -21.47
C ALA A 94 -8.95 6.89 -21.76
N LYS A 95 -7.70 7.27 -21.52
CA LYS A 95 -6.49 6.50 -21.78
C LYS A 95 -5.86 5.96 -20.50
N ILE A 96 -6.18 6.57 -19.35
CA ILE A 96 -5.78 6.07 -18.04
C ILE A 96 -6.74 4.97 -17.65
N THR A 97 -6.25 3.75 -17.83
CA THR A 97 -7.02 2.53 -17.56
C THR A 97 -6.64 1.86 -16.25
N LYS A 98 -5.68 2.43 -15.52
CA LYS A 98 -5.13 1.91 -14.27
C LYS A 98 -4.93 3.06 -13.30
N HIS A 99 -5.32 2.87 -12.05
CA HIS A 99 -4.91 3.67 -10.93
C HIS A 99 -3.41 3.49 -10.66
N TYR A 100 -2.90 2.26 -10.78
CA TYR A 100 -1.53 1.86 -10.48
C TYR A 100 -0.81 1.39 -11.75
N GLY A 101 -0.22 2.33 -12.49
CA GLY A 101 0.41 2.07 -13.78
C GLY A 101 1.74 1.33 -13.63
N PRO A 102 1.90 0.10 -14.17
CA PRO A 102 3.14 -0.66 -13.98
C PRO A 102 4.33 0.00 -14.68
N ILE A 103 5.38 0.36 -13.93
CA ILE A 103 6.63 0.88 -14.52
C ILE A 103 7.32 -0.23 -15.32
N LYS A 104 7.29 -1.45 -14.78
CA LYS A 104 7.84 -2.65 -15.40
C LYS A 104 6.78 -3.75 -15.37
N PRO A 105 5.92 -3.84 -16.40
CA PRO A 105 4.88 -4.85 -16.44
C PRO A 105 5.46 -6.25 -16.66
N LEU A 106 4.82 -7.23 -16.03
CA LEU A 106 4.98 -8.66 -16.29
C LEU A 106 4.21 -9.05 -17.56
N ALA A 107 4.36 -10.31 -18.00
CA ALA A 107 3.72 -10.80 -19.22
C ALA A 107 2.18 -10.73 -19.19
N ASN A 108 1.58 -10.79 -18.00
CA ASN A 108 0.14 -10.67 -17.78
C ASN A 108 -0.32 -9.20 -17.56
N GLY A 109 0.59 -8.23 -17.62
CA GLY A 109 0.31 -6.81 -17.43
C GLY A 109 0.29 -6.34 -15.98
N MET A 110 0.47 -7.24 -14.99
CA MET A 110 0.64 -6.87 -13.59
C MET A 110 1.98 -6.15 -13.38
N PRO A 111 2.11 -5.29 -12.36
CA PRO A 111 3.39 -4.71 -12.01
C PRO A 111 4.42 -5.78 -11.59
N LYS A 112 5.69 -5.44 -11.73
CA LYS A 112 6.76 -6.22 -11.12
C LYS A 112 6.93 -5.76 -9.68
N GLN A 113 6.95 -6.71 -8.75
CA GLN A 113 7.37 -6.44 -7.38
C GLN A 113 8.85 -6.05 -7.31
N MET A 114 9.13 -5.04 -6.50
CA MET A 114 10.47 -4.56 -6.18
C MET A 114 10.64 -4.47 -4.67
N GLU A 115 11.90 -4.54 -4.24
CA GLU A 115 12.31 -4.46 -2.85
C GLU A 115 13.14 -3.21 -2.58
N ALA A 116 12.93 -2.62 -1.42
CA ALA A 116 13.68 -1.47 -0.99
C ALA A 116 13.88 -1.48 0.53
N SER A 117 14.94 -0.81 0.98
CA SER A 117 15.14 -0.53 2.40
C SER A 117 15.49 0.93 2.60
N GLY A 118 15.21 1.43 3.79
CA GLY A 118 15.35 2.84 4.09
C GLY A 118 14.90 3.21 5.50
N THR A 119 14.47 4.46 5.64
CA THR A 119 13.93 5.00 6.89
C THR A 119 12.60 5.67 6.62
N VAL A 120 11.60 5.38 7.45
CA VAL A 120 10.30 6.04 7.38
C VAL A 120 10.47 7.51 7.74
N VAL A 121 10.11 8.42 6.84
CA VAL A 121 10.24 9.87 7.07
C VAL A 121 8.91 10.56 7.32
N ASN A 122 7.82 10.00 6.80
CA ASN A 122 6.44 10.37 7.08
C ASN A 122 5.60 9.11 7.20
N SER A 123 4.57 9.12 8.05
CA SER A 123 3.56 8.07 8.12
C SER A 123 2.24 8.63 8.63
N GLY A 124 1.13 8.06 8.18
CA GLY A 124 -0.21 8.40 8.64
C GLY A 124 -1.28 7.55 7.96
N GLY A 125 -2.49 7.57 8.52
CA GLY A 125 -3.66 7.12 7.77
C GLY A 125 -3.83 8.03 6.55
N GLY A 126 -3.88 7.43 5.38
CA GLY A 126 -4.07 8.11 4.11
C GLY A 126 -5.41 8.82 4.06
N ASN A 127 -5.50 9.84 3.21
CA ASN A 127 -6.82 10.24 2.74
C ASN A 127 -7.39 9.08 1.92
N VAL A 128 -8.70 8.97 1.91
CA VAL A 128 -9.35 7.80 1.36
C VAL A 128 -9.27 7.82 -0.17
N ASP A 129 -8.49 6.91 -0.74
CA ASP A 129 -8.43 6.64 -2.17
C ASP A 129 -9.75 6.04 -2.70
N LEU A 130 -9.78 5.70 -4.00
CA LEU A 130 -10.97 5.18 -4.66
C LEU A 130 -11.34 3.77 -4.14
N PRO A 131 -12.52 3.57 -3.51
CA PRO A 131 -12.85 2.35 -2.76
C PRO A 131 -12.85 1.04 -3.54
N PHE A 132 -13.02 1.08 -4.87
CA PHE A 132 -13.12 -0.14 -5.67
C PHE A 132 -11.76 -0.82 -5.90
N ASP A 133 -10.64 -0.15 -5.61
CA ASP A 133 -9.30 -0.75 -5.60
C ASP A 133 -8.84 -1.14 -4.17
N HIS A 134 -9.64 -0.79 -3.16
CA HIS A 134 -9.31 -0.85 -1.74
C HIS A 134 -10.25 -1.82 -0.98
N SER A 135 -10.15 -3.10 -1.33
CA SER A 135 -11.04 -4.14 -0.82
C SER A 135 -10.79 -4.53 0.65
N PHE A 136 -9.65 -4.13 1.21
CA PHE A 136 -9.25 -4.35 2.60
C PHE A 136 -9.26 -3.05 3.41
N GLY A 137 -9.92 -2.00 2.93
CA GLY A 137 -10.07 -0.71 3.64
C GLY A 137 -9.16 0.36 3.06
N GLY A 138 -9.18 1.56 3.62
CA GLY A 138 -8.35 2.66 3.14
C GLY A 138 -6.87 2.47 3.49
N ASP A 139 -6.02 3.33 2.94
CA ASP A 139 -4.57 3.15 3.04
C ASP A 139 -3.98 3.67 4.35
N PHE A 140 -2.96 2.97 4.80
CA PHE A 140 -1.88 3.55 5.56
C PHE A 140 -0.78 3.96 4.59
N SER A 141 -0.53 5.26 4.51
CA SER A 141 0.50 5.80 3.62
C SER A 141 1.74 6.18 4.43
N MET A 142 2.91 5.88 3.87
CA MET A 142 4.20 6.30 4.42
C MET A 142 5.19 6.64 3.31
N ASP A 143 6.08 7.57 3.61
CA ASP A 143 7.22 7.89 2.75
C ASP A 143 8.47 7.24 3.33
N MET A 144 9.22 6.56 2.46
CA MET A 144 10.50 5.97 2.81
C MET A 144 11.64 6.73 2.14
N SER A 145 12.54 7.27 2.96
CA SER A 145 13.82 7.73 2.46
C SER A 145 14.71 6.54 2.14
N LEU A 146 14.98 6.37 0.84
CA LEU A 146 15.63 5.20 0.29
C LEU A 146 17.10 5.14 0.70
N ALA A 147 17.54 3.99 1.19
CA ALA A 147 18.96 3.72 1.35
C ALA A 147 19.60 3.44 -0.02
N SER A 148 20.91 3.69 -0.15
CA SER A 148 21.68 3.11 -1.24
C SER A 148 21.61 1.57 -1.15
N PRO A 149 21.41 0.83 -2.26
CA PRO A 149 21.41 1.27 -3.66
C PRO A 149 20.03 1.54 -4.27
N TYR A 150 18.98 1.65 -3.47
CA TYR A 150 17.58 1.71 -3.91
C TYR A 150 17.12 3.08 -4.42
N LEU A 151 17.96 4.12 -4.30
CA LEU A 151 17.63 5.52 -4.59
C LEU A 151 16.90 5.78 -5.92
N LYS A 152 17.08 4.92 -6.93
CA LYS A 152 16.42 5.05 -8.23
C LYS A 152 14.97 4.59 -8.26
N LEU A 153 14.48 3.93 -7.21
CA LEU A 153 13.09 3.51 -7.11
C LEU A 153 12.16 4.70 -6.88
N GLY A 154 12.61 5.73 -6.14
CA GLY A 154 11.87 6.97 -5.88
C GLY A 154 12.01 7.95 -7.06
N GLN A 155 10.98 8.04 -7.87
CA GLN A 155 10.91 8.89 -9.06
C GLN A 155 9.64 9.74 -9.02
N ASN A 156 9.76 11.00 -9.43
CA ASN A 156 8.62 11.88 -9.67
C ASN A 156 8.73 12.35 -11.11
N VAL A 157 7.75 11.96 -11.94
CA VAL A 157 7.77 12.23 -13.39
C VAL A 157 6.62 13.12 -13.86
N GLY A 158 5.78 13.60 -12.93
CA GLY A 158 4.72 14.57 -13.15
C GLY A 158 5.08 15.98 -12.71
N THR A 159 4.05 16.79 -12.46
CA THR A 159 4.20 18.23 -12.17
C THR A 159 3.64 18.66 -10.82
N GLY A 160 2.96 17.76 -10.09
CA GLY A 160 2.45 18.04 -8.75
C GLY A 160 3.54 17.95 -7.66
N SER A 161 3.13 18.27 -6.43
CA SER A 161 4.02 18.42 -5.26
C SER A 161 3.83 17.32 -4.22
N GLY A 162 3.65 16.07 -4.64
CA GLY A 162 3.48 14.93 -3.72
C GLY A 162 4.79 14.51 -3.07
N THR A 163 5.10 13.23 -3.12
CA THR A 163 6.21 12.61 -2.38
C THR A 163 7.54 13.35 -2.60
N PRO A 164 8.30 13.66 -1.53
CA PRO A 164 9.57 14.35 -1.66
C PRO A 164 10.50 13.65 -2.64
N LYS A 165 11.15 14.43 -3.51
CA LYS A 165 12.01 13.89 -4.56
C LYS A 165 13.14 13.04 -3.95
N GLY A 166 13.16 11.76 -4.31
CA GLY A 166 14.18 10.79 -3.87
C GLY A 166 13.70 9.83 -2.77
N ASP A 167 12.56 10.13 -2.15
CA ASP A 167 11.83 9.17 -1.33
C ASP A 167 10.90 8.34 -2.23
N VAL A 168 10.46 7.18 -1.74
CA VAL A 168 9.41 6.39 -2.39
C VAL A 168 8.17 6.39 -1.50
N HIS A 169 7.02 6.57 -2.14
CA HIS A 169 5.74 6.43 -1.47
C HIS A 169 5.40 4.96 -1.29
N ILE A 170 4.75 4.63 -0.19
CA ILE A 170 4.37 3.27 0.15
C ILE A 170 2.99 3.31 0.76
N GLU A 171 2.12 2.45 0.27
CA GLU A 171 0.77 2.31 0.78
C GLU A 171 0.49 0.85 1.15
N VAL A 172 -0.25 0.70 2.26
CA VAL A 172 -0.75 -0.58 2.73
C VAL A 172 -2.21 -0.43 3.11
N GLN A 173 -3.10 -1.24 2.55
CA GLN A 173 -4.50 -1.24 3.00
C GLN A 173 -4.61 -1.60 4.48
N MET A 174 -5.33 -0.78 5.25
CA MET A 174 -5.39 -0.87 6.71
C MET A 174 -5.82 -2.27 7.18
N GLY A 175 -6.77 -2.91 6.52
CA GLY A 175 -7.27 -4.26 6.84
C GLY A 175 -6.24 -5.38 6.63
N GLU A 176 -5.15 -5.11 5.91
CA GLU A 176 -4.06 -6.08 5.69
C GLU A 176 -3.01 -6.06 6.81
N PHE A 177 -2.95 -5.00 7.62
CA PHE A 177 -2.15 -5.03 8.85
C PHE A 177 -2.67 -6.10 9.80
N PRO A 178 -1.84 -6.72 10.65
CA PRO A 178 -2.30 -7.66 11.67
C PRO A 178 -3.31 -7.01 12.63
N HIS A 179 -4.50 -7.59 12.76
CA HIS A 179 -5.55 -7.15 13.70
C HIS A 179 -5.71 -8.07 14.90
N VAL A 180 -6.20 -7.50 16.00
CA VAL A 180 -6.57 -8.24 17.21
C VAL A 180 -7.76 -9.16 16.90
N VAL A 181 -7.61 -10.47 17.11
CA VAL A 181 -8.61 -11.53 16.78
C VAL A 181 -9.97 -11.35 17.48
N SER A 182 -10.02 -10.59 18.57
CA SER A 182 -11.29 -10.27 19.26
C SER A 182 -12.10 -9.19 18.56
N ASP A 183 -11.58 -8.54 17.52
CA ASP A 183 -12.32 -7.52 16.80
C ASP A 183 -13.46 -8.15 15.96
N PRO A 184 -14.70 -7.61 16.03
CA PRO A 184 -15.82 -8.12 15.24
C PRO A 184 -15.58 -8.19 13.72
N LEU A 185 -14.83 -7.27 13.14
CA LEU A 185 -14.51 -7.21 11.70
C LEU A 185 -13.40 -8.16 11.28
N THR A 186 -12.71 -8.78 12.24
CA THR A 186 -11.88 -9.96 11.96
C THR A 186 -12.70 -11.25 11.88
N GLN A 187 -14.00 -11.19 12.20
CA GLN A 187 -14.91 -12.34 12.18
C GLN A 187 -15.95 -12.24 11.06
N SER A 188 -16.55 -11.06 10.87
CA SER A 188 -17.50 -10.82 9.78
C SER A 188 -17.74 -9.33 9.56
N VAL A 189 -17.47 -8.86 8.35
CA VAL A 189 -17.95 -7.54 7.89
C VAL A 189 -19.47 -7.59 7.61
N PRO A 190 -20.28 -6.66 8.15
CA PRO A 190 -21.70 -6.60 7.83
C PRO A 190 -21.94 -6.23 6.35
N SER A 191 -22.83 -6.96 5.67
CA SER A 191 -23.14 -6.74 4.24
C SER A 191 -23.81 -5.40 3.91
N THR A 192 -24.22 -4.63 4.92
CA THR A 192 -24.79 -3.28 4.75
C THR A 192 -23.85 -2.19 5.24
N MET A 193 -22.62 -2.52 5.61
CA MET A 193 -21.65 -1.56 6.13
C MET A 193 -21.29 -0.56 5.02
N ALA A 194 -21.30 0.73 5.38
CA ALA A 194 -20.73 1.75 4.51
C ALA A 194 -19.21 1.53 4.45
N TRP A 195 -18.63 1.62 3.26
CA TRP A 195 -17.19 1.39 3.08
C TRP A 195 -16.35 2.32 3.96
N THR A 196 -16.81 3.56 4.21
CA THR A 196 -16.10 4.51 5.10
C THR A 196 -16.07 4.06 6.56
N ASP A 197 -17.13 3.40 7.03
CA ASP A 197 -17.19 2.86 8.38
C ASP A 197 -16.29 1.62 8.48
N TYR A 198 -16.27 0.79 7.44
CA TYR A 198 -15.37 -0.34 7.30
C TYR A 198 -13.89 0.10 7.34
N ALA A 199 -13.51 1.09 6.51
CA ALA A 199 -12.16 1.63 6.47
C ALA A 199 -11.74 2.24 7.81
N THR A 200 -12.61 3.05 8.44
CA THR A 200 -12.34 3.63 9.77
C THR A 200 -12.12 2.56 10.83
N ALA A 201 -12.91 1.47 10.77
CA ALA A 201 -12.81 0.41 11.76
C ALA A 201 -11.54 -0.43 11.57
N ALA A 202 -11.04 -0.58 10.34
CA ALA A 202 -9.74 -1.21 10.06
C ALA A 202 -8.58 -0.50 10.75
N GLU A 203 -8.63 0.83 10.91
CA GLU A 203 -7.59 1.56 11.65
C GLU A 203 -7.59 1.24 13.15
N SER A 204 -8.75 0.88 13.71
CA SER A 204 -8.97 0.90 15.17
C SER A 204 -8.47 -0.33 15.92
N SER A 205 -8.16 -1.41 15.20
CA SER A 205 -7.95 -2.74 15.80
C SER A 205 -6.68 -3.44 15.33
N ILE A 206 -5.75 -2.66 14.77
CA ILE A 206 -4.41 -3.12 14.43
C ILE A 206 -3.67 -3.49 15.72
N VAL A 207 -2.95 -4.62 15.69
CA VAL A 207 -2.19 -5.10 16.84
C VAL A 207 -1.17 -4.02 17.25
N PRO A 208 -1.10 -3.66 18.55
CA PRO A 208 -0.14 -2.66 19.01
C PRO A 208 1.30 -2.98 18.57
N GLY A 209 1.98 -1.98 18.02
CA GLY A 209 3.35 -2.12 17.49
C GLY A 209 3.42 -2.45 16.00
N PHE A 210 2.31 -2.84 15.35
CA PHE A 210 2.29 -3.16 13.92
C PHE A 210 2.10 -1.96 12.98
N ILE A 211 2.24 -0.73 13.47
CA ILE A 211 2.21 0.49 12.64
C ILE A 211 3.59 1.13 12.55
N PRO A 212 4.20 1.24 11.36
CA PRO A 212 5.45 1.95 11.16
C PRO A 212 5.40 3.40 11.63
N GLN A 213 6.42 3.82 12.36
CA GLN A 213 6.57 5.19 12.86
C GLN A 213 7.68 5.92 12.12
N LYS A 214 7.55 7.24 12.03
CA LYS A 214 8.64 8.10 11.57
C LYS A 214 9.94 7.81 12.34
N GLY A 215 11.01 7.53 11.60
CA GLY A 215 12.32 7.17 12.14
C GLY A 215 12.58 5.66 12.19
N ASP A 216 11.57 4.81 11.97
CA ASP A 216 11.78 3.37 11.88
C ASP A 216 12.66 3.02 10.67
N SER A 217 13.56 2.05 10.85
CA SER A 217 14.18 1.37 9.71
C SER A 217 13.14 0.45 9.09
N ILE A 218 13.16 0.32 7.77
CA ILE A 218 12.13 -0.40 7.02
C ILE A 218 12.76 -1.18 5.86
N ALA A 219 12.21 -2.36 5.58
CA ALA A 219 12.42 -3.18 4.41
C ALA A 219 11.05 -3.55 3.83
N ALA A 220 10.77 -3.13 2.60
CA ALA A 220 9.44 -3.27 1.97
C ALA A 220 9.56 -3.90 0.58
N GLN A 221 8.64 -4.82 0.28
CA GLN A 221 8.43 -5.39 -1.05
C GLN A 221 7.00 -5.09 -1.48
N GLY A 222 6.84 -4.56 -2.68
CA GLY A 222 5.53 -4.28 -3.25
C GLY A 222 5.61 -4.08 -4.75
N ASP A 223 4.45 -3.95 -5.38
CA ASP A 223 4.35 -3.66 -6.81
C ASP A 223 4.93 -2.28 -7.13
N TRP A 224 5.86 -2.21 -8.09
CA TRP A 224 6.51 -0.95 -8.45
C TRP A 224 5.79 -0.27 -9.62
N VAL A 225 5.04 0.76 -9.27
CA VAL A 225 4.07 1.42 -10.15
C VAL A 225 4.30 2.92 -10.17
N ILE A 226 3.64 3.59 -11.11
CA ILE A 226 3.37 5.02 -11.09
C ILE A 226 1.94 5.16 -10.57
N ASP A 227 1.77 5.97 -9.54
CA ASP A 227 0.45 6.43 -9.11
C ASP A 227 -0.13 7.29 -10.23
N CYS A 228 -1.09 6.72 -10.97
CA CYS A 228 -1.80 7.39 -12.04
C CYS A 228 -3.04 8.13 -11.52
N GLY A 229 -3.39 8.00 -10.24
CA GLY A 229 -4.42 8.78 -9.56
C GLY A 229 -4.02 10.23 -9.42
N HIS A 230 -2.76 10.49 -9.09
CA HIS A 230 -2.29 11.84 -8.77
C HIS A 230 -1.53 12.55 -9.92
N PRO A 231 -1.63 13.89 -10.03
CA PRO A 231 -1.03 14.67 -11.13
C PRO A 231 0.51 14.81 -11.03
N ASP A 232 1.12 14.36 -9.94
CA ASP A 232 2.57 14.30 -9.79
C ASP A 232 3.19 13.00 -10.32
N PHE A 233 2.38 11.97 -10.63
CA PHE A 233 2.82 10.73 -11.25
C PHE A 233 4.11 10.20 -10.62
N HIS A 234 4.13 10.14 -9.30
CA HIS A 234 5.28 9.65 -8.57
C HIS A 234 5.25 8.11 -8.56
N SER A 235 6.43 7.52 -8.38
CA SER A 235 6.54 6.08 -8.23
C SER A 235 6.31 5.67 -6.79
N GLU A 236 5.74 4.50 -6.61
CA GLU A 236 5.41 3.95 -5.29
C GLU A 236 5.69 2.44 -5.25
N LEU A 237 5.69 1.89 -4.04
CA LEU A 237 5.52 0.47 -3.81
C LEU A 237 4.08 0.26 -3.31
N HIS A 238 3.20 -0.16 -4.22
CA HIS A 238 1.77 -0.33 -3.96
C HIS A 238 1.21 -1.47 -4.85
N GLU A 239 0.51 -2.46 -4.32
CA GLU A 239 0.30 -2.76 -2.88
C GLU A 239 1.57 -3.42 -2.32
N LEU A 240 1.83 -3.28 -1.01
CA LEU A 240 2.90 -4.06 -0.40
C LEU A 240 2.52 -5.52 -0.28
N SER A 241 3.46 -6.41 -0.62
CA SER A 241 3.37 -7.83 -0.30
C SER A 241 4.15 -8.20 0.96
N PHE A 242 5.20 -7.47 1.31
CA PHE A 242 5.98 -7.73 2.53
C PHE A 242 6.46 -6.43 3.15
N LEU A 243 6.38 -6.38 4.48
CA LEU A 243 6.86 -5.26 5.25
C LEU A 243 7.56 -5.76 6.51
N ALA A 244 8.80 -5.32 6.72
CA ALA A 244 9.51 -5.43 7.97
C ALA A 244 10.01 -4.06 8.43
N PHE A 245 9.76 -3.69 9.67
CA PHE A 245 10.12 -2.38 10.20
C PHE A 245 10.43 -2.44 11.68
N GLY A 246 11.22 -1.50 12.17
CA GLY A 246 11.55 -1.45 13.58
C GLY A 246 12.53 -0.35 13.98
N HIS A 247 12.73 -0.25 15.30
CA HIS A 247 13.60 0.72 15.94
C HIS A 247 14.30 0.13 17.16
N VAL A 248 15.19 0.94 17.73
CA VAL A 248 15.87 0.61 18.97
C VAL A 248 14.96 0.90 20.17
N THR A 249 14.68 -0.11 20.98
CA THR A 249 14.02 -0.02 22.28
C THR A 249 14.99 -0.41 23.39
N GLY A 250 15.47 0.58 24.15
CA GLY A 250 16.49 0.36 25.17
C GLY A 250 17.82 -0.09 24.56
N ASN A 251 18.26 -1.30 24.90
CA ASN A 251 19.51 -1.90 24.38
C ASN A 251 19.29 -2.91 23.24
N ALA A 252 18.09 -2.97 22.67
CA ALA A 252 17.73 -3.94 21.65
C ALA A 252 17.03 -3.29 20.47
N SER A 253 17.19 -3.89 19.31
CA SER A 253 16.35 -3.64 18.16
C SER A 253 15.10 -4.51 18.24
N VAL A 254 13.93 -3.92 18.02
CA VAL A 254 12.65 -4.64 17.94
C VAL A 254 12.08 -4.39 16.55
N VAL A 255 11.80 -5.48 15.83
CA VAL A 255 11.32 -5.48 14.44
C VAL A 255 10.04 -6.28 14.36
N HIS A 256 9.05 -5.74 13.67
CA HIS A 256 7.85 -6.47 13.25
C HIS A 256 7.96 -6.79 11.77
N ALA A 257 7.42 -7.93 11.36
CA ALA A 257 7.34 -8.28 9.95
C ALA A 257 6.02 -9.00 9.64
N PHE A 258 5.45 -8.70 8.49
CA PHE A 258 4.29 -9.41 7.96
C PHE A 258 4.26 -9.41 6.44
N TYR A 259 3.41 -10.27 5.88
CA TYR A 259 3.23 -10.42 4.44
C TYR A 259 1.75 -10.33 4.07
N ASN A 260 1.43 -9.58 3.03
CA ASN A 260 0.09 -9.46 2.48
C ASN A 260 -0.05 -10.40 1.28
N PRO A 261 -0.98 -11.36 1.33
CA PRO A 261 -1.09 -12.39 0.30
C PRO A 261 -1.90 -11.93 -0.94
N TYR A 262 -2.38 -10.69 -0.96
CA TYR A 262 -3.30 -10.14 -1.93
C TYR A 262 -2.72 -8.88 -2.56
N LEU A 263 -2.98 -8.68 -3.85
CA LEU A 263 -2.61 -7.47 -4.59
C LEU A 263 -3.82 -7.00 -5.40
N PRO A 264 -4.02 -5.68 -5.56
CA PRO A 264 -5.05 -5.15 -6.43
C PRO A 264 -4.68 -5.47 -7.89
N SER A 265 -5.57 -6.17 -8.61
CA SER A 265 -5.34 -6.44 -10.04
C SER A 265 -5.83 -5.31 -10.95
N GLU A 266 -6.72 -4.46 -10.43
CA GLU A 266 -7.47 -3.43 -11.18
C GLU A 266 -8.33 -4.01 -12.33
N LEU A 267 -8.60 -5.31 -12.29
CA LEU A 267 -9.50 -6.00 -13.22
C LEU A 267 -10.84 -6.21 -12.53
N TYR A 268 -11.95 -5.96 -13.23
CA TYR A 268 -13.27 -5.97 -12.63
C TYR A 268 -14.20 -6.94 -13.36
N ASN A 269 -15.15 -7.54 -12.64
CA ASN A 269 -16.14 -8.45 -13.20
C ASN A 269 -17.54 -8.13 -12.65
N SER A 270 -18.62 -8.50 -13.32
CA SER A 270 -19.97 -8.29 -12.76
C SER A 270 -20.40 -9.40 -11.79
N ASN A 271 -19.67 -10.53 -11.79
CA ASN A 271 -19.86 -11.65 -10.87
C ASN A 271 -18.87 -11.55 -9.70
N PRO A 272 -19.30 -11.10 -8.51
CA PRO A 272 -18.42 -10.96 -7.35
C PRO A 272 -17.79 -12.29 -6.91
N ALA A 273 -18.40 -13.43 -7.22
CA ALA A 273 -17.83 -14.75 -6.87
C ALA A 273 -16.51 -15.08 -7.61
N LEU A 274 -16.12 -14.28 -8.62
CA LEU A 274 -14.82 -14.42 -9.27
C LEU A 274 -13.71 -13.66 -8.52
N SER A 275 -14.04 -12.64 -7.73
CA SER A 275 -13.06 -11.76 -7.08
C SER A 275 -12.14 -12.45 -6.09
N SER A 276 -12.66 -13.46 -5.38
CA SER A 276 -11.93 -14.26 -4.40
C SER A 276 -11.26 -15.50 -4.99
N GLN A 277 -11.32 -15.72 -6.31
CA GLN A 277 -10.65 -16.84 -6.99
C GLN A 277 -9.16 -16.57 -7.23
N VAL A 278 -8.43 -16.26 -6.17
CA VAL A 278 -7.01 -15.87 -6.18
C VAL A 278 -6.08 -16.90 -6.83
N ASN A 279 -6.49 -18.17 -6.92
CA ASN A 279 -5.71 -19.24 -7.56
C ASN A 279 -6.10 -19.49 -9.04
N ASN A 280 -6.89 -18.60 -9.65
CA ASN A 280 -7.30 -18.68 -11.05
C ASN A 280 -6.53 -17.65 -11.91
N PRO A 281 -5.35 -18.01 -12.47
CA PRO A 281 -4.53 -17.07 -13.23
C PRO A 281 -5.19 -16.58 -14.52
N SER A 282 -6.23 -17.27 -15.03
CA SER A 282 -6.96 -16.84 -16.23
C SER A 282 -7.76 -15.54 -16.03
N LEU A 283 -7.92 -15.10 -14.77
CA LEU A 283 -8.56 -13.84 -14.41
C LEU A 283 -7.58 -12.66 -14.35
N LEU A 284 -6.26 -12.91 -14.40
CA LEU A 284 -5.21 -11.90 -14.19
C LEU A 284 -4.66 -11.31 -15.49
N THR A 285 -5.46 -11.30 -16.54
CA THR A 285 -5.10 -10.70 -17.83
C THR A 285 -6.34 -10.00 -18.35
N SER A 286 -6.22 -8.74 -18.75
CA SER A 286 -7.37 -7.99 -19.24
C SER A 286 -7.95 -8.62 -20.50
N LYS A 287 -9.27 -8.82 -20.47
CA LYS A 287 -10.10 -9.36 -21.56
C LYS A 287 -11.54 -8.90 -21.36
N SER A 288 -12.42 -9.24 -22.29
CA SER A 288 -13.81 -8.74 -22.30
C SER A 288 -14.61 -9.05 -21.04
N ASP A 289 -14.34 -10.18 -20.38
CA ASP A 289 -14.99 -10.61 -19.14
C ASP A 289 -14.31 -10.06 -17.88
N VAL A 290 -13.06 -9.60 -17.94
CA VAL A 290 -12.39 -8.91 -16.82
C VAL A 290 -11.72 -7.62 -17.31
N PRO A 291 -12.51 -6.62 -17.74
CA PRO A 291 -11.96 -5.38 -18.27
C PRO A 291 -11.38 -4.49 -17.18
N LEU A 292 -10.52 -3.56 -17.60
CA LEU A 292 -10.08 -2.42 -16.80
C LEU A 292 -11.17 -1.34 -16.75
N ILE A 293 -11.06 -0.40 -15.81
CA ILE A 293 -11.76 0.90 -15.90
C ILE A 293 -11.12 1.72 -17.04
N PRO A 294 -11.88 2.54 -17.79
CA PRO A 294 -13.32 2.80 -17.68
C PRO A 294 -14.21 1.79 -18.38
N THR A 295 -13.65 0.86 -19.17
CA THR A 295 -14.42 -0.10 -19.98
C THR A 295 -15.42 -0.87 -19.14
N TYR A 296 -15.04 -1.32 -17.94
CA TYR A 296 -15.96 -1.96 -17.00
C TYR A 296 -17.19 -1.10 -16.66
N LEU A 297 -16.97 0.17 -16.28
CA LEU A 297 -18.04 1.09 -15.91
C LEU A 297 -18.95 1.39 -17.09
N VAL A 298 -18.37 1.60 -18.28
CA VAL A 298 -19.14 1.79 -19.52
C VAL A 298 -20.04 0.59 -19.78
N ASN A 299 -19.50 -0.62 -19.75
CA ASN A 299 -20.27 -1.84 -19.97
C ASN A 299 -21.39 -2.01 -18.94
N THR A 300 -21.11 -1.67 -17.68
CA THR A 300 -22.09 -1.76 -16.59
C THR A 300 -23.24 -0.78 -16.80
N VAL A 301 -22.94 0.48 -17.10
CA VAL A 301 -23.94 1.52 -17.37
C VAL A 301 -24.75 1.20 -18.63
N VAL A 302 -24.11 0.74 -19.71
CA VAL A 302 -24.80 0.28 -20.93
C VAL A 302 -25.72 -0.90 -20.63
N GLY A 303 -25.29 -1.82 -19.77
CA GLY A 303 -26.10 -2.94 -19.28
C GLY A 303 -27.36 -2.46 -18.55
N VAL A 304 -27.25 -1.47 -17.66
CA VAL A 304 -28.40 -0.86 -16.99
C VAL A 304 -29.36 -0.23 -17.99
N ALA A 305 -28.84 0.56 -18.94
CA ALA A 305 -29.65 1.21 -19.97
C ALA A 305 -30.40 0.20 -20.85
N THR A 306 -29.69 -0.82 -21.34
CA THR A 306 -30.23 -1.84 -22.25
C THR A 306 -31.27 -2.72 -21.57
N ASN A 307 -30.96 -3.18 -20.36
CA ASN A 307 -31.83 -4.10 -19.62
C ASN A 307 -32.88 -3.38 -18.77
N LYS A 308 -32.83 -2.06 -18.69
CA LYS A 308 -33.76 -1.22 -17.92
C LYS A 308 -33.87 -1.68 -16.46
N THR A 309 -32.72 -1.94 -15.84
CA THR A 309 -32.65 -2.34 -14.42
C THR A 309 -32.58 -1.12 -13.52
N THR A 310 -32.92 -1.30 -12.25
CA THR A 310 -32.76 -0.29 -11.20
C THR A 310 -31.85 -0.81 -10.07
N THR A 311 -31.11 -1.88 -10.33
CA THR A 311 -30.22 -2.49 -9.35
C THR A 311 -29.03 -1.57 -9.09
N PRO A 312 -28.45 -1.59 -7.88
CA PRO A 312 -27.20 -0.89 -7.61
C PRO A 312 -26.08 -1.31 -8.58
N ILE A 313 -25.15 -0.40 -8.83
CA ILE A 313 -23.93 -0.70 -9.59
C ILE A 313 -22.93 -1.33 -8.64
N SER A 314 -22.54 -2.57 -8.92
CA SER A 314 -21.43 -3.25 -8.25
C SER A 314 -20.16 -3.12 -9.07
N VAL A 315 -19.03 -2.96 -8.39
CA VAL A 315 -17.67 -2.82 -8.95
C VAL A 315 -16.71 -3.75 -8.19
N PRO A 316 -16.90 -5.08 -8.26
CA PRO A 316 -16.04 -6.01 -7.57
C PRO A 316 -14.74 -6.20 -8.36
N MET A 317 -13.61 -5.88 -7.74
CA MET A 317 -12.27 -6.08 -8.28
C MET A 317 -11.83 -7.54 -8.10
N ILE A 318 -11.09 -8.08 -9.05
CA ILE A 318 -10.37 -9.34 -8.94
C ILE A 318 -9.14 -9.15 -8.05
N ILE A 319 -8.93 -10.03 -7.08
CA ILE A 319 -7.72 -10.02 -6.25
C ILE A 319 -6.66 -10.91 -6.90
N ALA A 320 -5.45 -10.38 -7.07
CA ALA A 320 -4.30 -11.16 -7.48
C ALA A 320 -3.60 -11.79 -6.27
N PRO A 321 -3.06 -13.02 -6.40
CA PRO A 321 -2.27 -13.63 -5.33
C PRO A 321 -0.86 -13.04 -5.31
N SER A 322 -0.34 -12.75 -4.13
CA SER A 322 1.10 -12.53 -3.94
C SER A 322 1.78 -13.84 -3.57
N THR A 323 2.67 -14.31 -4.46
CA THR A 323 3.35 -15.61 -4.34
C THR A 323 4.87 -15.50 -4.37
N VAL A 324 5.41 -14.28 -4.30
CA VAL A 324 6.85 -14.03 -4.37
C VAL A 324 7.36 -13.81 -2.94
N ALA A 325 8.16 -14.75 -2.46
CA ALA A 325 8.80 -14.62 -1.15
C ALA A 325 9.82 -13.46 -1.14
N PRO A 326 9.96 -12.73 -0.02
CA PRO A 326 10.94 -11.67 0.10
C PRO A 326 12.36 -12.19 0.14
N GLN A 327 13.30 -11.40 -0.38
CA GLN A 327 14.71 -11.66 -0.15
C GLN A 327 15.03 -11.62 1.35
N PRO A 328 16.13 -12.28 1.78
CA PRO A 328 16.48 -12.30 3.18
C PRO A 328 16.62 -10.90 3.76
N PHE A 329 16.04 -10.67 4.95
CA PHE A 329 16.15 -9.40 5.67
C PHE A 329 16.97 -9.59 6.94
N THR A 330 17.70 -8.55 7.33
CA THR A 330 18.64 -8.59 8.43
C THR A 330 18.16 -7.65 9.53
N VAL A 331 18.23 -8.12 10.78
CA VAL A 331 17.97 -7.34 11.99
C VAL A 331 19.26 -7.20 12.78
N CYS A 332 19.70 -5.97 13.00
CA CYS A 332 20.97 -5.69 13.68
C CYS A 332 20.74 -5.17 15.10
N ALA A 333 21.52 -5.66 16.06
CA ALA A 333 21.56 -5.09 17.40
C ALA A 333 22.07 -3.64 17.35
N PRO A 334 21.64 -2.77 18.29
CA PRO A 334 22.27 -1.46 18.46
C PRO A 334 23.76 -1.59 18.72
N SER A 335 24.54 -0.58 18.33
CA SER A 335 25.98 -0.54 18.65
C SER A 335 26.20 -0.60 20.16
N GLY A 336 27.16 -1.41 20.62
CA GLY A 336 27.42 -1.62 22.04
C GLY A 336 28.61 -2.54 22.29
N THR A 337 28.97 -2.72 23.57
CA THR A 337 30.19 -3.42 24.00
C THR A 337 30.07 -4.94 24.10
N GLY A 338 28.85 -5.50 24.00
CA GLY A 338 28.63 -6.94 24.03
C GLY A 338 29.15 -7.63 22.76
N THR A 339 29.72 -8.82 22.94
CA THR A 339 30.30 -9.62 21.84
C THR A 339 29.34 -10.69 21.34
N ASN A 340 28.32 -11.04 22.13
CA ASN A 340 27.35 -12.07 21.78
C ASN A 340 25.97 -11.47 21.52
N LEU A 341 25.22 -12.07 20.59
CA LEU A 341 23.85 -11.68 20.32
C LEU A 341 22.85 -12.43 21.20
N GLN A 342 21.96 -11.68 21.83
CA GLN A 342 20.71 -12.19 22.39
C GLN A 342 19.60 -12.01 21.38
N ILE A 343 18.99 -13.12 20.98
CA ILE A 343 18.02 -13.17 19.88
C ILE A 343 16.75 -13.84 20.38
N SER A 344 15.62 -13.18 20.16
CA SER A 344 14.29 -13.71 20.46
C SER A 344 13.35 -13.36 19.32
N TYR A 345 12.47 -14.28 18.95
CA TYR A 345 11.51 -14.06 17.88
C TYR A 345 10.34 -15.03 17.98
N ALA A 346 9.20 -14.60 17.47
CA ALA A 346 8.09 -15.47 17.16
C ALA A 346 7.55 -15.10 15.79
N PHE A 347 7.44 -16.10 14.92
CA PHE A 347 6.75 -15.98 13.64
C PHE A 347 5.66 -17.04 13.56
N ASP A 348 4.46 -16.61 13.22
CA ASP A 348 3.40 -17.49 12.78
C ASP A 348 3.39 -17.52 11.26
N VAL A 349 3.35 -18.72 10.69
CA VAL A 349 3.50 -18.94 9.24
C VAL A 349 2.40 -19.84 8.71
N ARG A 350 2.02 -19.65 7.44
CA ARG A 350 1.07 -20.54 6.78
C ARG A 350 1.73 -21.84 6.33
N PRO A 351 0.95 -22.92 6.10
CA PRO A 351 1.45 -24.11 5.42
C PRO A 351 2.16 -23.77 4.10
N GLY A 352 3.33 -24.36 3.89
CA GLY A 352 4.19 -24.07 2.73
C GLY A 352 5.08 -22.85 2.88
N VAL A 353 5.05 -22.15 4.02
CA VAL A 353 5.97 -21.05 4.34
C VAL A 353 6.99 -21.51 5.38
N GLU A 354 8.27 -21.27 5.09
CA GLU A 354 9.38 -21.62 5.97
C GLU A 354 10.15 -20.37 6.38
N VAL A 355 10.53 -20.30 7.66
CA VAL A 355 11.38 -19.23 8.19
C VAL A 355 12.63 -19.86 8.79
N SER A 356 13.79 -19.40 8.33
CA SER A 356 15.08 -19.78 8.88
C SER A 356 15.88 -18.53 9.26
N LYS A 357 16.93 -18.71 10.07
CA LYS A 357 17.82 -17.63 10.47
C LYS A 357 19.29 -18.00 10.39
N SER A 358 20.13 -17.00 10.14
CA SER A 358 21.59 -17.06 10.26
C SER A 358 22.06 -15.94 11.18
N VAL A 359 23.01 -16.25 12.06
CA VAL A 359 23.52 -15.32 13.07
C VAL A 359 24.95 -14.91 12.71
N ASP A 360 25.20 -13.61 12.66
CA ASP A 360 26.53 -13.05 12.47
C ASP A 360 26.91 -12.17 13.67
N ASN A 361 27.64 -12.75 14.62
CA ASN A 361 28.11 -12.04 15.81
C ASN A 361 29.14 -10.94 15.46
N SER A 362 29.83 -11.03 14.33
CA SER A 362 30.87 -10.06 13.96
C SER A 362 30.25 -8.71 13.58
N THR A 363 29.15 -8.74 12.84
CA THR A 363 28.34 -7.55 12.51
C THR A 363 27.33 -7.23 13.61
N GLY A 364 26.98 -8.22 14.44
CA GLY A 364 25.95 -8.09 15.45
C GLY A 364 24.54 -8.14 14.86
N CYS A 365 24.36 -8.93 13.81
CA CYS A 365 23.11 -9.02 13.09
C CYS A 365 22.60 -10.47 12.95
N VAL A 366 21.30 -10.60 12.69
CA VAL A 366 20.62 -11.86 12.39
C VAL A 366 19.91 -11.68 11.06
N THR A 367 20.15 -12.57 10.11
CA THR A 367 19.42 -12.60 8.83
C THR A 367 18.31 -13.63 8.91
N PHE A 368 17.09 -13.22 8.61
CA PHE A 368 15.93 -14.09 8.44
C PHE A 368 15.68 -14.34 6.96
N THR A 369 15.46 -15.60 6.60
CA THR A 369 15.09 -16.02 5.25
C THR A 369 13.70 -16.62 5.28
N VAL A 370 12.80 -16.05 4.48
CA VAL A 370 11.44 -16.55 4.29
C VAL A 370 11.38 -17.24 2.93
N ASN A 371 10.92 -18.49 2.90
CA ASN A 371 10.77 -19.25 1.66
C ASN A 371 9.31 -19.70 1.50
N PHE A 372 8.77 -19.55 0.30
CA PHE A 372 7.52 -20.21 -0.10
C PHE A 372 7.89 -21.49 -0.85
N THR A 373 7.52 -22.63 -0.28
CA THR A 373 7.72 -23.93 -0.91
C THR A 373 6.69 -24.14 -2.02
N SER A 374 6.84 -25.21 -2.80
CA SER A 374 5.86 -25.57 -3.83
C SER A 374 4.48 -25.93 -3.26
N SER A 375 4.32 -26.12 -1.94
CA SER A 375 3.03 -26.37 -1.31
C SER A 375 2.32 -25.10 -0.84
N TYR A 376 2.97 -23.94 -0.87
CA TYR A 376 2.31 -22.68 -0.54
C TYR A 376 1.22 -22.34 -1.56
N GLN A 377 0.05 -21.96 -1.05
CA GLN A 377 -1.05 -21.43 -1.85
C GLN A 377 -1.69 -20.24 -1.14
N THR A 378 -2.03 -19.20 -1.89
CA THR A 378 -2.85 -18.10 -1.41
C THR A 378 -4.27 -18.63 -1.13
N LEU A 379 -4.83 -18.35 0.05
CA LEU A 379 -6.22 -18.72 0.34
C LEU A 379 -7.15 -17.66 -0.24
N PRO A 380 -8.38 -18.01 -0.60
CA PRO A 380 -9.41 -16.99 -0.81
C PRO A 380 -9.55 -16.10 0.44
N PRO A 381 -9.65 -14.78 0.28
CA PRO A 381 -9.93 -13.90 1.41
C PRO A 381 -11.29 -14.23 2.05
N ALA A 382 -11.35 -14.13 3.38
CA ALA A 382 -12.55 -14.44 4.15
C ALA A 382 -13.57 -13.30 4.11
N GLY A 383 -14.84 -13.62 4.37
CA GLY A 383 -15.89 -12.64 4.62
C GLY A 383 -16.21 -11.70 3.47
N GLN A 384 -16.12 -12.18 2.23
CA GLN A 384 -16.49 -11.36 1.07
C GLN A 384 -17.93 -10.83 1.21
N VAL A 385 -18.07 -9.51 1.25
CA VAL A 385 -19.34 -8.79 1.21
C VAL A 385 -19.26 -7.59 0.27
N GLU A 386 -20.40 -6.99 -0.05
CA GLU A 386 -20.46 -5.77 -0.85
C GLU A 386 -20.73 -4.55 0.04
N CYS A 387 -19.70 -3.77 0.33
CA CYS A 387 -19.84 -2.51 1.07
C CYS A 387 -20.50 -1.44 0.21
N GLN A 388 -21.24 -0.54 0.86
CA GLN A 388 -21.88 0.59 0.20
C GLN A 388 -20.97 1.81 0.15
N VAL A 389 -20.81 2.41 -1.02
CA VAL A 389 -20.04 3.63 -1.25
C VAL A 389 -20.97 4.74 -1.74
N PRO A 390 -21.25 5.76 -0.93
CA PRO A 390 -22.06 6.88 -1.36
C PRO A 390 -21.42 7.62 -2.55
N TRP A 391 -22.20 8.02 -3.53
CA TRP A 391 -21.68 8.81 -4.66
C TRP A 391 -21.08 10.15 -4.25
N SER A 392 -21.57 10.76 -3.17
CA SER A 392 -20.97 11.97 -2.60
C SER A 392 -19.53 11.74 -2.18
N PHE A 393 -19.22 10.55 -1.66
CA PHE A 393 -17.88 10.15 -1.29
C PHE A 393 -16.99 10.00 -2.54
N ILE A 394 -17.46 9.31 -3.58
CA ILE A 394 -16.72 9.19 -4.85
C ILE A 394 -16.44 10.56 -5.46
N ASN A 395 -17.47 11.42 -5.53
CA ASN A 395 -17.34 12.76 -6.08
C ASN A 395 -16.33 13.63 -5.30
N GLN A 396 -16.32 13.50 -3.97
CA GLN A 396 -15.40 14.21 -3.10
C GLN A 396 -13.96 13.77 -3.33
N ASN A 397 -13.70 12.45 -3.33
CA ASN A 397 -12.33 11.92 -3.44
C ASN A 397 -11.80 11.93 -4.87
N ALA A 398 -12.68 11.91 -5.88
CA ALA A 398 -12.24 12.06 -7.26
C ALA A 398 -11.87 13.52 -7.65
N SER A 399 -12.37 14.52 -6.90
CA SER A 399 -12.18 15.95 -7.21
C SER A 399 -10.73 16.44 -7.12
N PRO A 400 -9.93 16.04 -6.10
CA PRO A 400 -8.49 16.32 -6.04
C PRO A 400 -7.69 15.85 -7.27
N TYR A 401 -8.10 14.74 -7.90
CA TYR A 401 -7.44 14.24 -9.12
C TYR A 401 -7.76 15.08 -10.37
N SER A 402 -8.68 16.04 -10.27
CA SER A 402 -8.97 16.99 -11.34
C SER A 402 -7.91 18.11 -11.36
N SER A 403 -7.13 18.18 -12.44
CA SER A 403 -6.13 19.24 -12.62
C SER A 403 -6.72 20.66 -12.80
N THR A 404 -8.04 20.82 -12.77
CA THR A 404 -8.74 22.10 -12.94
C THR A 404 -9.44 22.61 -11.68
N GLY A 405 -9.42 21.86 -10.57
CA GLY A 405 -10.11 22.23 -9.33
C GLY A 405 -11.63 22.26 -9.45
N LYS A 406 -12.19 21.67 -10.52
CA LYS A 406 -13.64 21.51 -10.68
C LYS A 406 -14.11 20.37 -9.78
N SER A 407 -15.23 20.57 -9.09
CA SER A 407 -15.90 19.48 -8.40
C SER A 407 -16.37 18.44 -9.42
N LEU A 408 -16.08 17.16 -9.17
CA LEU A 408 -16.63 16.08 -10.00
C LEU A 408 -18.05 15.74 -9.55
N ASN A 409 -18.94 15.52 -10.52
CA ASN A 409 -20.22 14.87 -10.28
C ASN A 409 -20.39 13.71 -11.27
N ILE A 410 -19.83 12.56 -10.90
CA ILE A 410 -19.77 11.38 -11.76
C ILE A 410 -21.18 10.88 -12.11
N GLN A 411 -22.12 10.94 -11.17
CA GLN A 411 -23.53 10.56 -11.43
C GLN A 411 -24.14 11.41 -12.55
N GLN A 412 -23.90 12.73 -12.52
CA GLN A 412 -24.41 13.64 -13.54
C GLN A 412 -23.74 13.38 -14.89
N GLU A 413 -22.43 13.11 -14.91
CA GLU A 413 -21.72 12.78 -16.16
C GLU A 413 -22.27 11.49 -16.80
N ILE A 414 -22.53 10.46 -15.99
CA ILE A 414 -23.18 9.21 -16.47
C ILE A 414 -24.58 9.52 -17.01
N THR A 415 -25.37 10.29 -16.26
CA THR A 415 -26.74 10.67 -16.64
C THR A 415 -26.76 11.44 -17.96
N ASN A 416 -25.86 12.41 -18.14
CA ASN A 416 -25.74 13.21 -19.35
C ASN A 416 -25.30 12.36 -20.54
N ALA A 417 -24.29 11.50 -20.35
CA ALA A 417 -23.76 10.64 -21.39
C ALA A 417 -24.82 9.68 -21.92
N ILE A 418 -25.57 9.01 -21.04
CA ILE A 418 -26.63 8.08 -21.46
C ILE A 418 -27.87 8.80 -21.93
N GLY A 419 -28.30 9.88 -21.27
CA GLY A 419 -29.46 10.65 -21.70
C GLY A 419 -29.33 11.21 -23.12
N GLY A 420 -28.09 11.50 -23.57
CA GLY A 420 -27.81 11.88 -24.95
C GLY A 420 -27.85 10.72 -25.95
N LEU A 421 -27.63 9.47 -25.52
CA LEU A 421 -27.60 8.28 -26.37
C LEU A 421 -28.97 7.57 -26.43
N ASP A 422 -29.62 7.37 -25.28
CA ASP A 422 -30.94 6.75 -25.16
C ASP A 422 -31.77 7.46 -24.08
N PRO A 423 -32.60 8.46 -24.46
CA PRO A 423 -33.49 9.15 -23.53
C PRO A 423 -34.47 8.23 -22.81
N SER A 424 -34.82 7.06 -23.38
CA SER A 424 -35.77 6.12 -22.78
C SER A 424 -35.17 5.34 -21.61
N ALA A 425 -33.84 5.25 -21.53
CA ALA A 425 -33.10 4.64 -20.43
C ALA A 425 -32.96 5.57 -19.21
N LEU A 426 -33.20 6.88 -19.38
CA LEU A 426 -32.93 7.89 -18.36
C LEU A 426 -33.59 7.61 -17.00
N PRO A 427 -34.87 7.21 -16.90
CA PRO A 427 -35.48 6.90 -15.60
C PRO A 427 -34.80 5.75 -14.86
N TYR A 428 -34.33 4.73 -15.60
CA TYR A 428 -33.65 3.56 -15.04
C TYR A 428 -32.25 3.90 -14.56
N ILE A 429 -31.50 4.67 -15.36
CA ILE A 429 -30.18 5.17 -14.95
C ILE A 429 -30.29 6.05 -13.71
N GLN A 430 -31.25 6.99 -13.69
CA GLN A 430 -31.47 7.84 -12.53
C GLN A 430 -31.85 7.03 -11.29
N ALA A 431 -32.72 6.03 -11.42
CA ALA A 431 -33.08 5.14 -10.32
C ALA A 431 -31.88 4.32 -9.81
N THR A 432 -31.09 3.73 -10.71
CA THR A 432 -29.86 3.01 -10.35
C THR A 432 -28.85 3.91 -9.63
N LEU A 433 -28.65 5.14 -10.12
CA LEU A 433 -27.71 6.09 -9.53
C LEU A 433 -28.19 6.69 -8.20
N GLN A 434 -29.45 6.47 -7.78
CA GLN A 434 -29.90 6.81 -6.42
C GLN A 434 -29.35 5.84 -5.37
N HIS A 435 -28.96 4.63 -5.78
CA HIS A 435 -28.30 3.68 -4.90
C HIS A 435 -26.81 4.00 -4.75
N PRO A 436 -26.21 3.75 -3.57
CA PRO A 436 -24.76 3.72 -3.43
C PRO A 436 -24.12 2.73 -4.41
N LEU A 437 -22.86 2.99 -4.79
CA LEU A 437 -22.05 1.97 -5.43
C LEU A 437 -21.79 0.82 -4.45
N GLN A 438 -21.59 -0.37 -4.99
CA GLN A 438 -21.18 -1.55 -4.23
C GLN A 438 -19.76 -1.94 -4.62
N VAL A 439 -18.91 -2.18 -3.62
CA VAL A 439 -17.53 -2.65 -3.82
C VAL A 439 -17.27 -3.83 -2.90
N ASN A 440 -16.36 -4.73 -3.28
CA ASN A 440 -15.99 -5.83 -2.39
C ASN A 440 -15.32 -5.29 -1.13
N CYS A 441 -15.70 -5.87 0.00
CA CYS A 441 -14.99 -5.79 1.26
C CYS A 441 -14.73 -7.21 1.76
N TYR A 442 -13.67 -7.37 2.54
CA TYR A 442 -13.28 -8.64 3.13
C TYR A 442 -13.04 -8.48 4.64
N ASP A 443 -13.05 -9.60 5.36
CA ASP A 443 -12.69 -9.59 6.77
C ASP A 443 -11.25 -9.07 6.94
N GLN A 444 -11.01 -8.34 8.03
CA GLN A 444 -9.69 -7.85 8.39
C GLN A 444 -8.77 -9.01 8.80
N SER A 445 -7.45 -8.78 8.73
CA SER A 445 -6.48 -9.82 9.03
C SER A 445 -6.44 -10.20 10.53
N GLY A 446 -7.32 -11.11 10.95
CA GLY A 446 -7.27 -11.70 12.29
C GLY A 446 -5.98 -12.49 12.45
N SER A 447 -5.02 -11.96 13.23
CA SER A 447 -3.71 -12.57 13.40
C SER A 447 -3.51 -12.95 14.88
N PRO A 448 -3.62 -14.23 15.25
CA PRO A 448 -3.22 -14.69 16.58
C PRO A 448 -1.70 -14.64 16.66
N ILE A 449 -1.14 -13.49 17.02
CA ILE A 449 0.32 -13.34 17.13
C ILE A 449 0.78 -14.09 18.38
N SER A 450 1.50 -15.18 18.17
CA SER A 450 2.11 -15.98 19.22
C SER A 450 3.01 -15.11 20.11
N GLN A 451 2.63 -14.98 21.38
CA GLN A 451 3.46 -14.35 22.39
C GLN A 451 4.47 -15.38 22.89
N VAL A 452 5.77 -15.15 22.66
CA VAL A 452 6.84 -15.91 23.33
C VAL A 452 7.48 -15.08 24.44
N SER A 453 8.03 -15.77 25.44
CA SER A 453 8.87 -15.13 26.46
C SER A 453 10.03 -14.35 25.83
N SER A 454 10.59 -13.38 26.55
CA SER A 454 11.67 -12.50 26.09
C SER A 454 12.98 -13.18 25.70
N SER A 455 13.10 -14.50 25.84
CA SER A 455 14.22 -15.34 25.40
C SER A 455 13.81 -16.45 24.41
N GLY A 456 12.53 -16.51 24.05
CA GLY A 456 11.95 -17.56 23.21
C GLY A 456 12.29 -17.39 21.73
N GLN A 457 12.34 -18.51 21.02
CA GLN A 457 12.48 -18.57 19.57
C GLN A 457 11.47 -19.57 19.05
N SER A 458 10.51 -19.13 18.26
CA SER A 458 9.48 -20.01 17.70
C SER A 458 9.15 -19.65 16.26
N VAL A 459 8.86 -20.69 15.48
CA VAL A 459 8.13 -20.60 14.23
C VAL A 459 6.96 -21.58 14.35
N SER A 460 5.75 -21.08 14.25
CA SER A 460 4.53 -21.86 14.44
C SER A 460 3.71 -21.87 13.16
N THR A 461 3.27 -23.05 12.72
CA THR A 461 2.43 -23.15 11.52
C THR A 461 0.95 -23.00 11.88
N VAL A 462 0.27 -22.03 11.28
CA VAL A 462 -1.15 -21.71 11.51
C VAL A 462 -1.89 -21.77 10.18
N THR A 463 -2.79 -22.75 10.03
CA THR A 463 -3.47 -23.05 8.74
C THR A 463 -4.34 -21.91 8.23
N ASN A 464 -5.10 -21.27 9.12
CA ASN A 464 -6.11 -20.27 8.77
C ASN A 464 -5.61 -18.83 8.99
N GLN A 465 -4.30 -18.64 9.11
CA GLN A 465 -3.74 -17.30 9.20
C GLN A 465 -3.95 -16.55 7.89
N PHE A 466 -4.25 -15.27 7.98
CA PHE A 466 -4.36 -14.38 6.82
C PHE A 466 -2.99 -14.24 6.12
N SER A 467 -2.00 -13.70 6.83
CA SER A 467 -0.67 -13.44 6.30
C SER A 467 0.13 -14.75 6.11
N PRO A 468 0.91 -14.92 5.03
CA PRO A 468 1.85 -16.03 4.88
C PRO A 468 2.89 -16.10 6.00
N ILE A 469 3.30 -14.94 6.51
CA ILE A 469 4.15 -14.78 7.69
C ILE A 469 3.67 -13.53 8.44
N VAL A 470 3.64 -13.60 9.78
CA VAL A 470 3.48 -12.45 10.67
C VAL A 470 4.28 -12.72 11.94
N GLY A 471 4.91 -11.70 12.52
CA GLY A 471 5.62 -11.86 13.77
C GLY A 471 6.59 -10.74 14.09
N TRP A 472 7.51 -11.04 14.99
CA TRP A 472 8.48 -10.07 15.49
C TRP A 472 9.83 -10.72 15.81
N ALA A 473 10.88 -9.90 15.81
CA ALA A 473 12.22 -10.24 16.23
C ALA A 473 12.82 -9.17 17.15
N ARG A 474 13.52 -9.60 18.18
CA ARG A 474 14.31 -8.76 19.10
C ARG A 474 15.76 -9.20 19.07
N VAL A 475 16.67 -8.25 18.83
CA VAL A 475 18.12 -8.51 18.76
C VAL A 475 18.87 -7.51 19.63
N ALA A 476 19.68 -8.02 20.56
CA ALA A 476 20.50 -7.21 21.48
C ALA A 476 21.92 -7.77 21.58
N ARG A 477 22.86 -6.95 22.08
CA ARG A 477 24.21 -7.40 22.46
C ARG A 477 24.28 -7.64 23.97
N SER A 478 24.96 -8.72 24.38
CA SER A 478 25.25 -9.06 25.78
C SER A 478 26.72 -9.28 26.04
#